data_AF-A0A2V9F6A0-F1
#
_entry.id   AF-A0A2V9F6A0-F1
#
_cell.length_a   1.000
_cell.length_b   1.000
_cell.length_c   1.000
_cell.angle_alpha   90.00
_cell.angle_beta   90.00
_cell.angle_gamma   90.00
#
_symmetry.space_group_name_H-M   'P 1'
#
loop_
_entity.id
_entity.type
_entity.pdbx_description
1 polymer ?
#
loop_
_entity_poly.entity_id
_entity_poly.type
_entity_poly.pdbx_seq_one_letter_code
_entity_poly.pdbx_strand_id
1 'polypeptide(L)'
;MAASAFLALLGAAYSHSQETSSVTLPEIEIRTLANRILQEAGKLDCKPEDCSILVANFTLPSGATSQLGIQLADAFSNELASQQKAIQVIERSRLQTYLEQERIPATLLN
;
A
#
# COMPACT_ATOMS: atom_id res chain seq x y z
N MET A 1 -39.42 -36.14 -45.54
CA MET A 1 -39.36 -35.97 -44.07
C MET A 1 -37.96 -36.33 -43.62
N ALA A 2 -37.15 -35.35 -43.22
CA ALA A 2 -35.81 -35.58 -42.68
C ALA A 2 -35.64 -34.64 -41.49
N ALA A 3 -35.64 -35.20 -40.29
CA ALA A 3 -35.47 -34.47 -39.04
C ALA A 3 -33.97 -34.20 -38.83
N SER A 4 -33.58 -32.93 -38.78
CA SER A 4 -32.22 -32.53 -38.42
C SER A 4 -32.15 -32.32 -36.91
N ALA A 5 -31.32 -33.10 -36.23
CA ALA A 5 -31.05 -32.99 -34.82
C ALA A 5 -30.07 -31.83 -34.57
N PHE A 6 -30.51 -30.80 -33.83
CA PHE A 6 -29.65 -29.72 -33.34
C PHE A 6 -28.90 -30.19 -32.10
N LEU A 7 -27.60 -30.44 -32.22
CA LEU A 7 -26.71 -30.66 -31.08
C LEU A 7 -26.34 -29.32 -30.45
N ALA A 8 -26.86 -29.08 -29.24
CA ALA A 8 -26.50 -27.94 -28.42
C ALA A 8 -25.05 -28.07 -27.94
N LEU A 9 -24.17 -27.21 -28.44
CA LEU A 9 -22.83 -27.01 -27.86
C LEU A 9 -22.99 -26.06 -26.66
N LEU A 10 -23.11 -26.65 -25.48
CA LEU A 10 -22.89 -25.99 -24.19
C LEU A 10 -21.43 -25.54 -24.12
N GLY A 11 -21.14 -24.37 -24.67
CA GLY A 11 -19.89 -23.66 -24.39
C GLY A 11 -19.94 -23.14 -22.97
N ALA A 12 -19.47 -23.93 -22.01
CA ALA A 12 -19.09 -23.40 -20.70
C ALA A 12 -17.93 -22.44 -20.93
N ALA A 13 -18.23 -21.13 -20.98
CA ALA A 13 -17.21 -20.10 -20.91
C ALA A 13 -16.52 -20.28 -19.55
N TYR A 14 -15.34 -20.89 -19.58
CA TYR A 14 -14.45 -20.95 -18.43
C TYR A 14 -14.12 -19.50 -18.04
N SER A 15 -14.75 -19.01 -16.98
CA SER A 15 -14.27 -17.84 -16.26
C SER A 15 -12.94 -18.24 -15.63
N HIS A 16 -11.85 -18.03 -16.36
CA HIS A 16 -10.52 -18.07 -15.79
C HIS A 16 -10.38 -16.81 -14.93
N SER A 17 -10.93 -16.88 -13.71
CA SER A 17 -10.59 -15.96 -12.64
C SER A 17 -9.10 -16.15 -12.41
N GLN A 18 -8.27 -15.30 -13.02
CA GLN A 18 -6.88 -15.17 -12.61
C GLN A 18 -6.92 -14.79 -11.13
N GLU A 19 -6.66 -15.78 -10.28
CA GLU A 19 -6.25 -15.52 -8.91
C GLU A 19 -5.01 -14.64 -9.00
N THR A 20 -5.19 -13.34 -8.75
CA THR A 20 -4.09 -12.44 -8.49
C THR A 20 -3.30 -13.04 -7.34
N SER A 21 -2.12 -13.59 -7.68
CA SER A 21 -1.17 -14.15 -6.74
C SER A 21 -1.01 -13.18 -5.58
N SER A 22 -1.28 -13.64 -4.35
CA SER A 22 -1.11 -12.83 -3.16
C SER A 22 0.36 -12.43 -3.08
N VAL A 23 0.60 -11.14 -3.26
CA VAL A 23 1.92 -10.55 -3.02
C VAL A 23 2.30 -10.88 -1.58
N THR A 24 3.39 -11.64 -1.41
CA THR A 24 3.94 -11.90 -0.08
C THR A 24 4.73 -10.67 0.34
N LEU A 25 4.23 -9.95 1.35
CA LEU A 25 4.91 -8.77 1.88
C LEU A 25 6.12 -9.20 2.74
N PRO A 26 7.25 -8.47 2.67
CA PRO A 26 8.44 -8.76 3.45
C PRO A 26 8.28 -8.22 4.89
N GLU A 27 7.48 -8.91 5.70
CA GLU A 27 7.09 -8.45 7.05
C GLU A 27 8.28 -8.21 7.98
N ILE A 28 9.31 -9.05 7.91
CA ILE A 28 10.51 -8.95 8.77
C ILE A 28 11.30 -7.69 8.44
N GLU A 29 11.47 -7.39 7.15
CA GLU A 29 12.17 -6.23 6.64
C GLU A 29 11.40 -4.95 6.98
N ILE A 30 10.08 -4.97 6.83
CA ILE A 30 9.18 -3.87 7.22
C ILE A 30 9.34 -3.57 8.71
N ARG A 31 9.25 -4.59 9.57
CA ARG A 31 9.43 -4.43 11.02
C ARG A 31 10.82 -3.92 11.38
N THR A 32 11.85 -4.45 10.74
CA THR A 32 13.25 -4.06 10.97
C THR A 32 13.46 -2.59 10.61
N LEU A 33 12.93 -2.16 9.47
CA LEU A 33 13.00 -0.76 9.05
C LEU A 33 12.22 0.15 10.00
N ALA A 34 11.03 -0.25 10.43
CA ALA A 34 10.18 0.54 11.32
C ALA A 34 10.89 0.79 12.66
N ASN A 35 11.46 -0.27 13.25
CA ASN A 35 12.26 -0.18 14.46
C ASN A 35 13.45 0.77 14.30
N ARG A 36 14.18 0.69 13.17
CA ARG A 36 15.32 1.56 12.92
C ARG A 36 14.91 3.03 12.86
N ILE A 37 13.81 3.35 12.17
CA ILE A 37 13.30 4.72 12.08
C ILE A 37 12.90 5.25 13.46
N LEU A 38 12.16 4.46 14.24
CA LEU A 38 11.75 4.86 15.59
C LEU A 38 12.94 5.04 16.54
N GLN A 39 13.98 4.20 16.42
CA GLN A 39 15.22 4.35 17.19
C GLN A 39 15.96 5.65 16.84
N GLU A 40 16.14 5.95 15.55
CA GLU A 40 16.82 7.19 15.15
C GLU A 40 16.01 8.43 15.56
N ALA A 41 14.68 8.38 15.43
CA ALA A 41 13.84 9.47 15.88
C ALA A 41 13.90 9.66 17.41
N GLY A 42 13.95 8.56 18.18
CA GLY A 42 14.17 8.62 19.63
C GLY A 42 15.50 9.26 20.03
N LYS A 43 16.58 9.04 19.26
CA LYS A 43 17.89 9.70 19.49
C LYS A 43 17.84 11.22 19.29
N LEU A 44 16.88 11.71 18.52
CA LEU A 44 16.66 13.13 18.25
C LEU A 44 15.68 13.79 19.24
N ASP A 45 15.32 13.09 20.34
CA ASP A 45 14.31 13.53 21.32
C ASP A 45 12.93 13.82 20.69
N CYS A 46 12.60 13.07 19.64
CA CYS A 46 11.35 13.22 18.89
C CYS A 46 10.20 12.65 19.72
N LYS A 47 9.47 13.55 20.41
CA LYS A 47 8.35 13.22 21.29
C LYS A 47 7.02 13.18 20.52
N PRO A 48 5.98 12.51 21.03
CA PRO A 48 4.72 12.36 20.30
C PRO A 48 4.04 13.70 19.98
N GLU A 49 4.30 14.71 20.82
CA GLU A 49 3.69 16.04 20.76
C GLU A 49 4.43 16.96 19.78
N ASP A 50 5.72 16.69 19.56
CA ASP A 50 6.62 17.51 18.75
C ASP A 50 6.88 16.89 17.37
N CYS A 51 6.53 15.61 17.20
CA CYS A 51 6.84 14.84 16.02
C CYS A 51 5.66 14.03 15.49
N SER A 52 5.45 14.17 14.18
CA SER A 52 4.56 13.32 13.42
C SER A 52 5.30 12.69 12.25
N ILE A 53 5.02 11.42 11.98
CA ILE A 53 5.48 10.70 10.80
C ILE A 53 4.31 10.52 9.85
N LEU A 54 4.54 10.81 8.58
CA LEU A 54 3.63 10.49 7.48
C LEU A 54 4.38 9.64 6.45
N VAL A 55 3.78 8.54 6.05
CA VAL A 55 4.35 7.63 5.06
C VAL A 55 3.74 7.88 3.69
N ALA A 56 4.55 8.41 2.76
CA ALA A 56 4.20 8.51 1.34
C ALA A 56 4.35 7.15 0.63
N ASN A 57 3.97 7.09 -0.65
CA ASN A 57 4.18 5.88 -1.45
C ASN A 57 5.67 5.58 -1.62
N PHE A 58 6.04 4.30 -1.69
CA PHE A 58 7.38 3.94 -2.16
C PHE A 58 7.45 4.09 -3.69
N THR A 59 8.33 4.99 -4.12
CA THR A 59 8.53 5.34 -5.52
C THR A 59 9.82 4.73 -6.06
N LEU A 60 9.82 4.44 -7.36
CA LEU A 60 11.04 4.18 -8.11
C LEU A 60 11.84 5.48 -8.25
N PRO A 61 13.14 5.44 -8.62
CA PRO A 61 13.93 6.65 -8.90
C PRO A 61 13.34 7.56 -9.99
N SER A 62 12.47 7.02 -10.84
CA SER A 62 11.69 7.79 -11.83
C SER A 62 10.53 8.57 -11.23
N GLY A 63 10.27 8.40 -9.94
CA GLY A 63 9.09 8.87 -9.24
C GLY A 63 7.86 7.97 -9.40
N ALA A 64 7.86 6.98 -10.30
CA ALA A 64 6.68 6.14 -10.48
C ALA A 64 6.41 5.27 -9.23
N THR A 65 5.15 5.20 -8.80
CA THR A 65 4.69 4.24 -7.80
C THR A 65 4.03 3.03 -8.46
N SER A 66 4.21 1.84 -7.86
CA SER A 66 3.50 0.62 -8.27
C SER A 66 2.47 0.22 -7.21
N GLN A 67 1.54 -0.67 -7.55
CA GLN A 67 0.58 -1.21 -6.59
C GLN A 67 1.29 -1.88 -5.39
N LEU A 68 2.40 -2.58 -5.65
CA LEU A 68 3.25 -3.15 -4.62
C LEU A 68 3.85 -2.06 -3.72
N GLY A 69 4.36 -0.98 -4.30
CA GLY A 69 4.91 0.15 -3.54
C GLY A 69 3.89 0.80 -2.61
N ILE A 70 2.63 0.90 -3.06
CA ILE A 70 1.51 1.38 -2.24
C ILE A 70 1.25 0.43 -1.06
N GLN A 71 1.12 -0.88 -1.33
CA GLN A 71 0.87 -1.90 -0.31
C GLN A 71 2.00 -1.99 0.73
N LEU A 72 3.26 -1.89 0.28
CA LEU A 72 4.41 -1.85 1.16
C LEU A 72 4.38 -0.63 2.07
N ALA A 73 4.05 0.54 1.53
CA ALA A 73 3.92 1.76 2.32
C ALA A 73 2.75 1.69 3.32
N ASP A 74 1.64 1.04 2.98
CA ASP A 74 0.52 0.80 3.91
C ASP A 74 0.95 -0.10 5.06
N ALA A 75 1.56 -1.25 4.74
CA ALA A 75 2.05 -2.18 5.73
C ALA A 75 3.12 -1.55 6.64
N PHE A 76 4.01 -0.74 6.06
CA PHE A 76 5.04 -0.02 6.82
C PHE A 76 4.46 1.04 7.75
N SER A 77 3.49 1.84 7.28
CA SER A 77 2.81 2.83 8.13
C SER A 77 2.05 2.16 9.27
N ASN A 78 1.40 1.03 9.01
CA ASN A 78 0.69 0.27 10.02
C ASN A 78 1.65 -0.32 11.05
N GLU A 79 2.80 -0.82 10.62
CA GLU A 79 3.84 -1.33 11.53
C GLU A 79 4.46 -0.21 12.38
N LEU A 80 4.71 0.97 11.81
CA LEU A 80 5.15 2.14 12.58
C LEU A 80 4.12 2.52 13.66
N ALA A 81 2.83 2.49 13.32
CA ALA A 81 1.74 2.80 14.26
C ALA A 81 1.54 1.69 15.31
N SER A 82 1.80 0.42 14.97
CA SER A 82 1.61 -0.73 15.86
C SER A 82 2.63 -0.78 17.00
N GLN A 83 3.84 -0.28 16.77
CA GLN A 83 4.95 -0.32 17.73
C GLN A 83 4.90 0.76 18.83
N GLN A 84 3.75 1.45 18.98
CA GLN A 84 3.40 2.56 19.91
C GLN A 84 4.40 3.02 21.01
N LYS A 85 4.59 4.36 21.06
CA LYS A 85 4.36 5.28 22.21
C LYS A 85 5.13 6.61 22.10
N ALA A 86 6.14 6.69 21.23
CA ALA A 86 7.01 7.86 21.17
C ALA A 86 6.67 8.87 20.07
N ILE A 87 5.96 8.49 18.99
CA ILE A 87 5.78 9.38 17.83
C ILE A 87 4.39 9.18 17.23
N GLN A 88 3.72 10.27 16.88
CA GLN A 88 2.43 10.22 16.20
C GLN A 88 2.63 9.76 14.75
N VAL A 89 1.94 8.70 14.32
CA VAL A 89 1.92 8.28 12.91
C VAL A 89 0.58 8.71 12.31
N ILE A 90 0.65 9.52 11.25
CA ILE A 90 -0.53 10.01 10.54
C ILE A 90 -1.04 8.92 9.60
N GLU A 91 -2.34 8.62 9.70
CA GLU A 91 -3.01 7.68 8.79
C GLU A 91 -2.85 8.12 7.33
N ARG A 92 -2.36 7.21 6.48
CA ARG A 92 -2.06 7.51 5.07
C ARG A 92 -3.28 7.96 4.25
N SER A 93 -4.47 7.49 4.60
CA SER A 93 -5.73 7.91 3.96
C SER A 93 -5.99 9.43 4.08
N ARG A 94 -5.43 10.07 5.12
CA ARG A 94 -5.52 11.52 5.31
C ARG A 94 -4.67 12.27 4.29
N LEU A 95 -3.50 11.74 3.95
CA LEU A 95 -2.68 12.31 2.88
C LEU A 95 -3.43 12.24 1.56
N GLN A 96 -4.00 11.09 1.20
CA GLN A 96 -4.74 10.97 -0.05
C GLN A 96 -5.93 11.95 -0.13
N THR A 97 -6.73 12.02 0.93
CA THR A 97 -7.84 12.98 1.05
C THR A 97 -7.35 14.42 0.86
N TYR A 98 -6.24 14.79 1.51
CA TYR A 98 -5.66 16.12 1.41
C TYR A 98 -5.23 16.46 -0.02
N LEU A 99 -4.56 15.54 -0.72
CA LEU A 99 -4.11 15.77 -2.09
C LEU A 99 -5.28 15.97 -3.06
N GLU A 100 -6.34 15.19 -2.89
CA GLU A 100 -7.56 15.32 -3.68
C GLU A 100 -8.25 16.67 -3.42
N GLN A 101 -8.37 17.08 -2.15
CA GLN A 101 -8.96 18.37 -1.76
C GLN A 101 -8.19 19.56 -2.33
N GLU A 102 -6.86 19.54 -2.20
CA GLU A 102 -5.98 20.61 -2.67
C GLU A 102 -5.70 20.56 -4.18
N ARG A 103 -6.26 19.56 -4.89
CA ARG A 103 -6.00 19.30 -6.32
C ARG A 103 -4.50 19.18 -6.63
N ILE A 104 -3.72 18.66 -5.69
CA ILE A 104 -2.30 18.42 -5.87
C ILE A 104 -2.17 17.15 -6.71
N PRO A 105 -1.57 17.22 -7.92
CA PRO A 105 -1.33 16.03 -8.71
C PRO A 105 -0.47 15.05 -7.92
N ALA A 106 -0.92 13.80 -7.80
CA ALA A 106 -0.17 12.75 -7.11
C ALA A 106 1.24 12.54 -7.69
N THR A 107 1.47 12.99 -8.94
CA THR A 107 2.76 12.98 -9.61
C THR A 107 3.82 13.93 -9.01
N LEU A 108 3.43 14.88 -8.16
CA LEU A 108 4.36 15.86 -7.56
C LEU A 108 4.98 15.43 -6.23
N LEU A 109 4.49 14.35 -5.60
CA LEU A 109 4.97 13.87 -4.29
C LEU A 109 5.84 12.62 -4.40
N ASN A 110 6.51 12.50 -5.55
CA ASN A 110 7.31 11.36 -5.92
C ASN A 110 8.81 11.56 -5.68
#